data_AF-A0AAJ4EJR3-F1
#
_entry.id   AF-A0AAJ4EJR3-F1
#
_cell.length_a   1.000
_cell.length_b   1.000
_cell.length_c   1.000
_cell.angle_alpha   90.00
_cell.angle_beta   90.00
_cell.angle_gamma   90.00
#
_symmetry.space_group_name_H-M   'P 1'
#
loop_
_entity.id
_entity.type
_entity.pdbx_description
1 polymer ?
#
loop_
_entity_poly.entity_id
_entity_poly.type
_entity_poly.pdbx_seq_one_letter_code
_entity_poly.pdbx_strand_id
1 'polypeptide(L)'
;MLNNLSKKMKFIWLGILSGVLSIFLILGIGLTVPGMGLESLKFINSLKTQIQRAFPHGKFVINGKIKIYETLANTVLKSSYEADILSALNFYEKPEENEAIKQKYLQFAATWFYNRWGATIAKRENIDLYDIGLDLIEFDKSVATKFHSYGYVHTGMEWMFRSGGINQMFSSGLKEHALIQQTINNQEDYNQMIDSVGPDINGLVVNKSIGTYLVNNKVWFLNMQLKNLAYGMTAMAGESIFVNPALTLQDIIAPITVDDLYHPNFVSALNTTRAGTVFILMWPFLLISIGPLIIIIIRKKN
;
A
#
# COMPACT_ATOMS: atom_id res chain seq x y z
N MET A 1 -20.94 43.68 29.29
CA MET A 1 -20.78 42.74 30.42
C MET A 1 -19.32 42.30 30.64
N LEU A 2 -18.57 41.89 29.60
CA LEU A 2 -17.19 41.36 29.74
C LEU A 2 -16.12 42.38 30.20
N ASN A 3 -16.29 43.68 29.92
CA ASN A 3 -15.32 44.71 30.33
C ASN A 3 -15.24 44.94 31.85
N ASN A 4 -16.29 44.58 32.59
CA ASN A 4 -16.41 44.76 34.04
C ASN A 4 -15.96 43.52 34.84
N LEU A 5 -15.39 42.49 34.17
CA LEU A 5 -14.83 41.33 34.86
C LEU A 5 -13.59 41.72 35.69
N SER A 6 -13.43 41.09 36.86
CA SER A 6 -12.22 41.24 37.67
C SER A 6 -10.97 40.79 36.90
N LYS A 7 -9.79 41.32 37.23
CA LYS A 7 -8.52 40.94 36.58
C LYS A 7 -8.28 39.42 36.61
N LYS A 8 -8.66 38.76 37.71
CA LYS A 8 -8.60 37.30 37.88
C LYS A 8 -9.56 36.57 36.92
N MET A 9 -10.81 37.04 36.80
CA MET A 9 -11.79 36.47 35.86
C MET A 9 -11.39 36.68 34.39
N LYS A 10 -10.80 37.83 34.03
CA LYS A 10 -10.27 38.06 32.69
C LYS A 10 -9.17 37.07 32.33
N PHE A 11 -8.25 36.80 33.26
CA PHE A 11 -7.19 35.80 33.08
C PHE A 11 -7.75 34.38 32.91
N ILE A 12 -8.74 33.99 33.71
CA ILE A 12 -9.40 32.68 33.60
C ILE A 12 -10.09 32.53 32.23
N TRP A 13 -10.86 33.53 31.79
CA TRP A 13 -11.53 33.49 30.50
C TRP A 13 -10.55 33.48 29.32
N LEU A 14 -9.46 34.25 29.37
CA LEU A 14 -8.40 34.19 28.37
C LEU A 14 -7.77 32.78 28.32
N GLY A 15 -7.48 32.19 29.48
CA GLY A 15 -6.96 30.83 29.56
C GLY A 15 -7.90 29.79 28.94
N ILE A 16 -9.20 29.88 29.23
CA ILE A 16 -10.21 28.98 28.66
C ILE A 16 -10.33 29.16 27.15
N LEU A 17 -10.48 30.40 26.66
CA LEU A 17 -10.67 30.67 25.23
C LEU A 17 -9.44 30.31 24.40
N SER A 18 -8.25 30.67 24.87
CA SER A 18 -6.99 30.25 24.25
C SER A 18 -6.79 28.74 24.33
N GLY A 19 -7.13 28.13 25.47
CA GLY A 19 -7.08 26.67 25.65
C GLY A 19 -7.95 25.93 24.64
N VAL A 20 -9.20 26.38 24.45
CA VAL A 20 -10.12 25.80 23.46
C VAL A 20 -9.56 25.92 22.04
N LEU A 21 -9.07 27.10 21.65
CA LEU A 21 -8.46 27.32 20.33
C LEU A 21 -7.24 26.42 20.09
N SER A 22 -6.38 26.27 21.10
CA SER A 22 -5.19 25.41 21.03
C SER A 22 -5.56 23.93 20.97
N ILE A 23 -6.54 23.48 21.75
CA ILE A 23 -7.00 22.08 21.74
C ILE A 23 -7.53 21.69 20.36
N PHE A 24 -8.34 22.54 19.72
CA PHE A 24 -8.85 22.26 18.37
C PHE A 24 -7.72 22.12 17.34
N LEU A 25 -6.70 22.99 17.41
CA LEU A 25 -5.55 22.91 16.51
C LEU A 25 -4.69 21.66 16.77
N ILE A 26 -4.38 21.39 18.04
CA ILE A 26 -3.55 20.24 18.46
C ILE A 26 -4.25 18.92 18.13
N LEU A 27 -5.53 18.79 18.45
CA LEU A 27 -6.34 17.62 18.08
C LEU A 27 -6.47 17.52 16.57
N GLY A 28 -6.68 18.64 15.88
CA GLY A 28 -6.75 18.67 14.41
C GLY A 28 -5.49 18.10 13.78
N ILE A 29 -4.31 18.61 14.16
CA ILE A 29 -3.02 18.10 13.66
C ILE A 29 -2.83 16.64 14.10
N GLY A 30 -3.00 16.34 15.39
CA GLY A 30 -2.75 15.03 15.97
C GLY A 30 -3.62 13.92 15.39
N LEU A 31 -4.87 14.21 15.02
CA LEU A 31 -5.79 13.26 14.40
C LEU A 31 -5.64 13.19 12.87
N THR A 32 -5.10 14.23 12.23
CA THR A 32 -4.85 14.23 10.77
C THR A 32 -3.53 13.53 10.41
N VAL A 33 -2.58 13.45 11.34
CA VAL A 33 -1.30 12.75 11.12
C VAL A 33 -1.50 11.24 10.87
N PRO A 34 -2.25 10.49 11.70
CA PRO A 34 -2.65 9.13 11.39
C PRO A 34 -3.56 9.14 10.16
N GLY A 35 -3.18 8.39 9.13
CA GLY A 35 -3.96 8.20 7.92
C GLY A 35 -3.79 6.81 7.35
N MET A 36 -4.57 6.49 6.30
CA MET A 36 -4.50 5.17 5.67
C MET A 36 -3.07 4.84 5.21
N GLY A 37 -2.26 5.83 4.84
CA GLY A 37 -0.86 5.63 4.47
C GLY A 37 0.01 5.07 5.60
N LEU A 38 -0.28 5.39 6.85
CA LEU A 38 0.41 4.79 8.00
C LEU A 38 0.03 3.32 8.17
N GLU A 39 -1.25 2.99 7.99
CA GLU A 39 -1.74 1.61 8.02
C GLU A 39 -1.16 0.78 6.85
N SER A 40 -1.09 1.38 5.65
CA SER A 40 -0.40 0.78 4.50
C SER A 40 1.07 0.57 4.78
N LEU A 41 1.76 1.51 5.45
CA LEU A 41 3.17 1.36 5.78
C LEU A 41 3.42 0.20 6.75
N LYS A 42 2.58 0.05 7.78
CA LYS A 42 2.63 -1.11 8.68
C LYS A 42 2.44 -2.42 7.92
N PHE A 43 1.45 -2.46 7.03
CA PHE A 43 1.22 -3.60 6.15
C PHE A 43 2.41 -3.92 5.27
N ILE A 44 2.93 -2.92 4.54
CA ILE A 44 4.11 -3.04 3.68
C ILE A 44 5.32 -3.55 4.47
N ASN A 45 5.53 -3.08 5.70
CA ASN A 45 6.63 -3.54 6.54
C ASN A 45 6.46 -5.00 6.98
N SER A 46 5.22 -5.43 7.29
CA SER A 46 4.93 -6.83 7.56
C SER A 46 5.15 -7.71 6.31
N LEU A 47 4.71 -7.23 5.15
CA LEU A 47 4.92 -7.90 3.85
C LEU A 47 6.40 -8.02 3.52
N LYS A 48 7.17 -6.94 3.71
CA LYS A 48 8.62 -6.92 3.55
C LYS A 48 9.28 -7.99 4.42
N THR A 49 8.87 -8.11 5.68
CA THR A 49 9.40 -9.12 6.58
C THR A 49 9.16 -10.53 6.04
N GLN A 50 7.96 -10.82 5.52
CA GLN A 50 7.66 -12.12 4.92
C GLN A 50 8.42 -12.35 3.61
N ILE A 51 8.58 -11.34 2.76
CA ILE A 51 9.39 -11.43 1.54
C ILE A 51 10.85 -11.76 1.87
N GLN A 52 11.44 -11.08 2.86
CA GLN A 52 12.82 -11.32 3.28
C GLN A 52 13.02 -12.70 3.90
N ARG A 53 11.98 -13.26 4.52
CA ARG A 53 11.96 -14.64 5.03
C ARG A 53 11.80 -15.67 3.91
N ALA A 54 10.93 -15.39 2.95
CA ALA A 54 10.64 -16.24 1.79
C ALA A 54 11.81 -16.30 0.80
N PHE A 55 12.44 -15.16 0.55
CA PHE A 55 13.55 -14.99 -0.37
C PHE A 55 14.73 -14.33 0.33
N PRO A 56 15.49 -15.04 1.19
CA PRO A 56 16.62 -14.45 1.89
C PRO A 56 17.71 -13.99 0.93
N HIS A 57 18.35 -12.86 1.26
CA HIS A 57 19.42 -12.28 0.46
C HIS A 57 20.54 -13.29 0.20
N GLY A 58 20.95 -13.41 -1.06
CA GLY A 58 22.01 -14.30 -1.52
C GLY A 58 21.64 -15.79 -1.57
N LYS A 59 20.45 -16.19 -1.10
CA LYS A 59 20.03 -17.60 -1.09
C LYS A 59 19.55 -18.04 -2.47
N PHE A 60 18.57 -17.33 -3.03
CA PHE A 60 17.94 -17.67 -4.30
C PHE A 60 18.40 -16.69 -5.39
N VAL A 61 19.59 -16.94 -5.93
CA VAL A 61 20.21 -16.08 -6.95
C VAL A 61 20.16 -16.79 -8.30
N ILE A 62 19.43 -16.24 -9.27
CA ILE A 62 19.37 -16.73 -10.65
C ILE A 62 20.74 -16.52 -11.31
N ASN A 63 21.25 -17.57 -11.94
CA ASN A 63 22.55 -17.58 -12.59
C ASN A 63 22.45 -17.00 -14.02
N GLY A 64 23.06 -15.85 -14.27
CA GLY A 64 23.08 -15.17 -15.58
C GLY A 64 23.72 -15.99 -16.72
N LYS A 65 24.48 -17.03 -16.39
CA LYS A 65 25.20 -17.87 -17.35
C LYS A 65 24.35 -19.00 -17.93
N ILE A 66 23.15 -19.27 -17.39
CA ILE A 66 22.29 -20.36 -17.89
C ILE A 66 21.73 -20.03 -19.28
N LYS A 67 21.58 -21.04 -20.15
CA LYS A 67 21.13 -20.82 -21.53
C LYS A 67 19.77 -20.10 -21.61
N ILE A 68 18.84 -20.47 -20.73
CA ILE A 68 17.48 -19.93 -20.71
C ILE A 68 17.32 -18.62 -19.91
N TYR A 69 18.42 -17.98 -19.49
CA TYR A 69 18.39 -16.85 -18.56
C TYR A 69 17.44 -15.73 -19.00
N GLU A 70 17.59 -15.26 -20.25
CA GLU A 70 16.75 -14.17 -20.79
C GLU A 70 15.29 -14.59 -20.92
N THR A 71 15.02 -15.83 -21.31
CA THR A 71 13.66 -16.37 -21.35
C THR A 71 13.04 -16.36 -19.96
N LEU A 72 13.75 -16.89 -18.96
CA LEU A 72 13.28 -16.95 -17.57
C LEU A 72 13.03 -15.56 -16.98
N ALA A 73 13.92 -14.59 -17.26
CA ALA A 73 13.73 -13.22 -16.81
C ALA A 73 12.52 -12.55 -17.48
N ASN A 74 12.37 -12.69 -18.80
CA ASN A 74 11.30 -12.04 -19.56
C ASN A 74 9.93 -12.73 -19.45
N THR A 75 9.89 -13.96 -18.95
CA THR A 75 8.64 -14.71 -18.71
C THR A 75 8.34 -14.71 -17.22
N VAL A 76 9.05 -15.52 -16.44
CA VAL A 76 8.79 -15.75 -15.02
C VAL A 76 8.90 -14.45 -14.21
N LEU A 77 10.05 -13.75 -14.24
CA LEU A 77 10.22 -12.55 -13.40
C LEU A 77 9.29 -11.42 -13.83
N LYS A 78 9.17 -11.15 -15.13
CA LYS A 78 8.25 -10.13 -15.65
C LYS A 78 6.80 -10.45 -15.30
N SER A 79 6.40 -11.71 -15.43
CA SER A 79 5.04 -12.15 -15.11
C SER A 79 4.70 -11.95 -13.63
N SER A 80 5.66 -11.97 -12.72
CA SER A 80 5.39 -11.65 -11.31
C SER A 80 4.88 -10.21 -11.14
N TYR A 81 5.41 -9.22 -11.88
CA TYR A 81 4.91 -7.84 -11.85
C TYR A 81 3.53 -7.72 -12.50
N GLU A 82 3.32 -8.42 -13.61
CA GLU A 82 2.04 -8.43 -14.31
C GLU A 82 0.94 -9.12 -13.48
N ALA A 83 1.25 -10.26 -12.88
CA ALA A 83 0.34 -10.98 -12.00
C ALA A 83 0.01 -10.18 -10.74
N ASP A 84 0.99 -9.50 -10.15
CA ASP A 84 0.75 -8.67 -8.95
C ASP A 84 -0.27 -7.57 -9.24
N ILE A 85 -0.02 -6.77 -10.28
CA ILE A 85 -0.90 -5.65 -10.62
C ILE A 85 -2.27 -6.11 -11.13
N LEU A 86 -2.34 -7.21 -11.87
CA LEU A 86 -3.62 -7.75 -12.37
C LEU A 86 -4.41 -8.43 -11.25
N SER A 87 -3.75 -9.04 -10.27
CA SER A 87 -4.46 -9.62 -9.12
C SER A 87 -5.16 -8.55 -8.26
N ALA A 88 -4.71 -7.29 -8.35
CA ALA A 88 -5.34 -6.14 -7.71
C ALA A 88 -6.45 -5.48 -8.56
N LEU A 89 -6.70 -5.93 -9.80
CA LEU A 89 -7.76 -5.42 -10.66
C LEU A 89 -9.06 -6.22 -10.47
N ASN A 90 -10.20 -5.54 -10.28
CA ASN A 90 -11.50 -6.21 -10.18
C ASN A 90 -12.08 -6.46 -11.58
N PHE A 91 -11.93 -7.70 -12.06
CA PHE A 91 -12.38 -8.10 -13.39
C PHE A 91 -13.90 -8.30 -13.50
N TYR A 92 -14.62 -8.38 -12.38
CA TYR A 92 -16.03 -8.76 -12.34
C TYR A 92 -17.00 -7.57 -12.35
N GLU A 93 -16.57 -6.39 -11.91
CA GLU A 93 -17.44 -5.21 -11.83
C GLU A 93 -17.72 -4.53 -13.18
N LYS A 94 -16.72 -4.50 -14.08
CA LYS A 94 -16.82 -3.77 -15.36
C LYS A 94 -16.11 -4.45 -16.54
N PRO A 95 -16.62 -5.60 -17.04
CA PRO A 95 -15.92 -6.44 -18.02
C PRO A 95 -15.48 -5.72 -19.30
N GLU A 96 -16.27 -4.76 -19.79
CA GLU A 96 -15.99 -4.03 -21.04
C GLU A 96 -14.93 -2.92 -20.87
N GLU A 97 -14.85 -2.28 -19.70
CA GLU A 97 -13.79 -1.30 -19.37
C GLU A 97 -12.48 -2.00 -18.97
N ASN A 98 -12.57 -3.25 -18.51
CA ASN A 98 -11.47 -3.99 -17.92
C ASN A 98 -10.35 -4.34 -18.92
N GLU A 99 -10.64 -4.53 -20.21
CA GLU A 99 -9.58 -4.84 -21.17
C GLU A 99 -8.67 -3.62 -21.43
N ALA A 100 -9.25 -2.43 -21.61
CA ALA A 100 -8.46 -1.21 -21.77
C ALA A 100 -7.66 -0.86 -20.50
N ILE A 101 -8.23 -1.12 -19.32
CA ILE A 101 -7.54 -0.93 -18.03
C ILE A 101 -6.42 -1.95 -17.85
N LYS A 102 -6.68 -3.23 -18.17
CA LYS A 102 -5.70 -4.30 -18.15
C LYS A 102 -4.48 -3.97 -19.01
N GLN A 103 -4.67 -3.47 -20.23
CA GLN A 103 -3.56 -3.07 -21.09
C GLN A 103 -2.71 -1.94 -20.48
N LYS A 104 -3.35 -0.95 -19.82
CA LYS A 104 -2.62 0.12 -19.11
C LYS A 104 -1.81 -0.43 -17.93
N TYR A 105 -2.36 -1.40 -17.20
CA TYR A 105 -1.72 -2.04 -16.06
C TYR A 105 -0.52 -2.88 -16.51
N LEU A 106 -0.69 -3.71 -17.54
CA LEU A 106 0.37 -4.50 -18.15
C LEU A 106 1.48 -3.62 -18.71
N GLN A 107 1.14 -2.54 -19.42
CA GLN A 107 2.14 -1.60 -19.92
C GLN A 107 2.92 -0.94 -18.78
N PHE A 108 2.25 -0.60 -17.68
CA PHE A 108 2.91 -0.04 -16.50
C PHE A 108 3.87 -1.03 -15.86
N ALA A 109 3.44 -2.28 -15.65
CA ALA A 109 4.27 -3.37 -15.13
C ALA A 109 5.48 -3.63 -16.03
N ALA A 110 5.28 -3.76 -17.34
CA ALA A 110 6.36 -3.98 -18.30
C ALA A 110 7.36 -2.81 -18.31
N THR A 111 6.87 -1.57 -18.30
CA THR A 111 7.73 -0.38 -18.27
C THR A 111 8.57 -0.34 -16.99
N TRP A 112 7.95 -0.59 -15.83
CA TRP A 112 8.67 -0.67 -14.57
C TRP A 112 9.76 -1.75 -14.59
N PHE A 113 9.38 -2.97 -14.98
CA PHE A 113 10.28 -4.11 -15.05
C PHE A 113 11.49 -3.84 -15.92
N TYR A 114 11.29 -3.36 -17.16
CA TYR A 114 12.41 -3.09 -18.07
C TYR A 114 13.26 -1.90 -17.65
N ASN A 115 12.69 -0.88 -17.03
CA ASN A 115 13.46 0.23 -16.48
C ASN A 115 14.38 -0.22 -15.34
N ARG A 116 13.89 -1.13 -14.48
CA ARG A 116 14.64 -1.62 -13.33
C ARG A 116 15.68 -2.69 -13.70
N TRP A 117 15.27 -3.66 -14.51
CA TRP A 117 16.00 -4.91 -14.72
C TRP A 117 16.54 -5.07 -16.15
N GLY A 118 16.10 -4.26 -17.11
CA GLY A 118 16.47 -4.42 -18.52
C GLY A 118 17.98 -4.41 -18.75
N ALA A 119 18.71 -3.51 -18.07
CA ALA A 119 20.17 -3.44 -18.16
C ALA A 119 20.87 -4.68 -17.54
N THR A 120 20.39 -5.12 -16.37
CA THR A 120 20.89 -6.32 -15.67
C THR A 120 20.66 -7.58 -16.50
N ILE A 121 19.50 -7.70 -17.14
CA ILE A 121 19.16 -8.81 -18.04
C ILE A 121 20.05 -8.77 -19.29
N ALA A 122 20.18 -7.62 -19.95
CA ALA A 122 21.01 -7.48 -21.15
C ALA A 122 22.49 -7.79 -20.90
N LYS A 123 23.01 -7.47 -19.71
CA LYS A 123 24.37 -7.79 -19.29
C LYS A 123 24.54 -9.20 -18.73
N ARG A 124 23.44 -9.96 -18.58
CA ARG A 124 23.43 -11.30 -18.00
C ARG A 124 24.06 -11.36 -16.62
N GLU A 125 23.82 -10.31 -15.83
CA GLU A 125 24.19 -10.26 -14.42
C GLU A 125 23.30 -11.22 -13.62
N ASN A 126 23.78 -11.74 -12.50
CA ASN A 126 22.97 -12.57 -11.62
C ASN A 126 21.83 -11.72 -11.01
N ILE A 127 20.65 -12.31 -10.83
CA ILE A 127 19.49 -11.66 -10.20
C ILE A 127 19.16 -12.37 -8.89
N ASP A 128 19.21 -11.63 -7.78
CA ASP A 128 18.74 -12.12 -6.49
C ASP A 128 17.22 -11.95 -6.37
N LEU A 129 16.51 -13.03 -6.05
CA LEU A 129 15.07 -12.97 -5.81
C LEU A 129 14.70 -12.08 -4.60
N TYR A 130 15.63 -11.88 -3.67
CA TYR A 130 15.49 -10.89 -2.59
C TYR A 130 15.29 -9.49 -3.17
N ASP A 131 16.11 -9.09 -4.15
CA ASP A 131 16.03 -7.76 -4.74
C ASP A 131 14.77 -7.58 -5.59
N ILE A 132 14.32 -8.65 -6.27
CA ILE A 132 13.03 -8.67 -6.97
C ILE A 132 11.88 -8.45 -5.98
N GLY A 133 11.89 -9.16 -4.84
CA GLY A 133 10.87 -9.01 -3.81
C GLY A 133 10.81 -7.60 -3.23
N LEU A 134 11.96 -6.96 -3.00
CA LEU A 134 12.01 -5.57 -2.55
C LEU A 134 11.54 -4.58 -3.63
N ASP A 135 11.87 -4.83 -4.89
CA ASP A 135 11.42 -3.97 -6.00
C ASP A 135 9.91 -4.08 -6.23
N LEU A 136 9.31 -5.25 -6.04
CA LEU A 136 7.86 -5.45 -6.07
C LEU A 136 7.12 -4.61 -5.01
N ILE A 137 7.71 -4.40 -3.83
CA ILE A 137 7.14 -3.48 -2.82
C ILE A 137 7.12 -2.03 -3.32
N GLU A 138 8.20 -1.58 -3.98
CA GLU A 138 8.25 -0.22 -4.53
C GLU A 138 7.32 -0.06 -5.74
N PHE A 139 7.19 -1.12 -6.55
CA PHE A 139 6.21 -1.21 -7.60
C PHE A 139 4.77 -1.07 -7.06
N ASP A 140 4.41 -1.83 -6.02
CA ASP A 140 3.11 -1.75 -5.35
C ASP A 140 2.76 -0.34 -4.87
N LYS A 141 3.73 0.36 -4.24
CA LYS A 141 3.55 1.75 -3.83
C LYS A 141 3.28 2.67 -5.03
N SER A 142 3.97 2.43 -6.13
CA SER A 142 3.79 3.19 -7.37
C SER A 142 2.40 2.93 -8.00
N VAL A 143 1.97 1.67 -8.01
CA VAL A 143 0.63 1.25 -8.45
C VAL A 143 -0.44 1.95 -7.60
N ALA A 144 -0.34 1.87 -6.28
CA ALA A 144 -1.28 2.50 -5.37
C ALA A 144 -1.35 4.03 -5.56
N THR A 145 -0.21 4.67 -5.81
CA THR A 145 -0.13 6.11 -6.09
C THR A 145 -0.82 6.48 -7.41
N LYS A 146 -0.63 5.66 -8.45
CA LYS A 146 -1.08 5.96 -9.82
C LYS A 146 -2.54 5.58 -10.06
N PHE A 147 -2.98 4.45 -9.52
CA PHE A 147 -4.26 3.83 -9.87
C PHE A 147 -5.26 3.81 -8.72
N HIS A 148 -4.82 3.95 -7.47
CA HIS A 148 -5.71 3.93 -6.30
C HIS A 148 -5.83 5.34 -5.67
N SER A 149 -5.97 5.39 -4.34
CA SER A 149 -6.09 6.63 -3.59
C SER A 149 -4.75 7.14 -3.10
N TYR A 150 -4.57 8.46 -3.15
CA TYR A 150 -3.41 9.15 -2.57
C TYR A 150 -3.23 8.85 -1.09
N GLY A 151 -4.34 8.67 -0.38
CA GLY A 151 -4.36 8.38 1.04
C GLY A 151 -3.73 7.04 1.42
N TYR A 152 -3.55 6.09 0.48
CA TYR A 152 -2.91 4.80 0.77
C TYR A 152 -1.38 4.88 0.86
N VAL A 153 -0.77 5.97 0.39
CA VAL A 153 0.69 6.12 0.32
C VAL A 153 1.22 7.38 1.02
N HIS A 154 0.33 8.29 1.43
CA HIS A 154 0.69 9.55 2.07
C HIS A 154 0.00 9.73 3.42
N THR A 155 0.58 10.60 4.25
CA THR A 155 -0.03 11.01 5.52
C THR A 155 -1.32 11.79 5.28
N GLY A 156 -2.19 11.86 6.31
CA GLY A 156 -3.43 12.61 6.19
C GLY A 156 -3.20 14.12 5.98
N MET A 157 -2.09 14.66 6.50
CA MET A 157 -1.71 16.06 6.30
C MET A 157 -1.32 16.35 4.84
N GLU A 158 -0.45 15.54 4.25
CA GLU A 158 -0.10 15.65 2.82
C GLU A 158 -1.34 15.49 1.93
N TRP A 159 -2.23 14.57 2.31
CA TRP A 159 -3.47 14.35 1.59
C TRP A 159 -4.40 15.56 1.66
N MET A 160 -4.61 16.14 2.83
CA MET A 160 -5.48 17.30 3.02
C MET A 160 -5.05 18.50 2.17
N PHE A 161 -3.74 18.75 2.05
CA PHE A 161 -3.19 19.89 1.30
C PHE A 161 -2.97 19.62 -0.20
N ARG A 162 -3.23 18.39 -0.68
CA ARG A 162 -3.23 18.10 -2.12
C ARG A 162 -4.47 18.72 -2.78
N SER A 163 -4.32 19.22 -4.00
CA SER A 163 -5.47 19.63 -4.83
C SER A 163 -6.49 18.50 -4.95
N GLY A 164 -7.76 18.78 -4.60
CA GLY A 164 -8.84 17.80 -4.55
C GLY A 164 -8.75 16.77 -3.42
N GLY A 165 -7.76 16.86 -2.54
CA GLY A 165 -7.48 15.89 -1.49
C GLY A 165 -8.61 15.76 -0.47
N ILE A 166 -9.14 16.88 0.03
CA ILE A 166 -10.30 16.89 0.93
C ILE A 166 -11.53 16.26 0.26
N ASN A 167 -11.82 16.62 -1.00
CA ASN A 167 -12.95 16.03 -1.73
C ASN A 167 -12.83 14.51 -1.87
N GLN A 168 -11.62 14.03 -2.21
CA GLN A 168 -11.33 12.59 -2.26
C GLN A 168 -11.50 11.95 -0.87
N MET A 169 -10.92 12.55 0.17
CA MET A 169 -10.95 12.06 1.54
C MET A 169 -12.38 11.89 2.04
N PHE A 170 -13.31 12.79 1.72
CA PHE A 170 -14.71 12.74 2.16
C PHE A 170 -15.65 12.01 1.19
N SER A 171 -15.15 11.48 0.07
CA SER A 171 -15.97 10.71 -0.87
C SER A 171 -16.53 9.41 -0.24
N SER A 172 -17.74 9.04 -0.65
CA SER A 172 -18.41 7.80 -0.22
C SER A 172 -17.66 6.56 -0.72
N GLY A 173 -17.33 6.53 -2.02
CA GLY A 173 -16.66 5.40 -2.66
C GLY A 173 -15.30 5.05 -2.04
N LEU A 174 -14.58 6.04 -1.50
CA LEU A 174 -13.32 5.78 -0.79
C LEU A 174 -13.50 4.97 0.48
N LYS A 175 -14.53 5.27 1.28
CA LYS A 175 -14.79 4.54 2.54
C LYS A 175 -15.18 3.10 2.26
N GLU A 176 -16.01 2.91 1.24
CA GLU A 176 -16.41 1.59 0.76
C GLU A 176 -15.19 0.81 0.26
N HIS A 177 -14.39 1.41 -0.63
CA HIS A 177 -13.17 0.78 -1.11
C HIS A 177 -12.20 0.43 0.03
N ALA A 178 -12.00 1.33 1.00
CA ALA A 178 -11.18 1.07 2.20
C ALA A 178 -11.71 -0.09 3.04
N LEU A 179 -13.04 -0.20 3.19
CA LEU A 179 -13.69 -1.28 3.91
C LEU A 179 -13.47 -2.63 3.22
N ILE A 180 -13.64 -2.70 1.90
CA ILE A 180 -13.45 -3.94 1.15
C ILE A 180 -11.97 -4.35 1.20
N GLN A 181 -11.04 -3.40 1.01
CA GLN A 181 -9.60 -3.69 1.04
C GLN A 181 -9.10 -4.18 2.41
N GLN A 182 -9.63 -3.67 3.52
CA GLN A 182 -9.26 -4.12 4.87
C GLN A 182 -9.95 -5.42 5.31
N THR A 183 -11.01 -5.83 4.62
CA THR A 183 -11.77 -7.03 5.00
C THR A 183 -10.91 -8.26 4.72
N ILE A 184 -11.03 -9.26 5.60
CA ILE A 184 -10.32 -10.54 5.46
C ILE A 184 -11.37 -11.61 5.19
N ASN A 185 -11.21 -12.29 4.07
CA ASN A 185 -12.02 -13.45 3.73
C ASN A 185 -11.29 -14.74 4.13
N ASN A 186 -12.02 -15.86 4.14
CA ASN A 186 -11.38 -17.17 4.15
C ASN A 186 -10.44 -17.29 2.93
N GLN A 187 -9.20 -17.73 3.14
CA GLN A 187 -8.19 -17.76 2.09
C GLN A 187 -8.53 -18.76 0.97
N GLU A 188 -9.16 -19.88 1.30
CA GLU A 188 -9.56 -20.88 0.30
C GLU A 188 -10.67 -20.32 -0.59
N ASP A 189 -11.65 -19.65 0.00
CA ASP A 189 -12.72 -18.96 -0.74
C ASP A 189 -12.14 -17.85 -1.63
N TYR A 190 -11.20 -17.07 -1.10
CA TYR A 190 -10.52 -16.03 -1.87
C TYR A 190 -9.77 -16.61 -3.08
N ASN A 191 -9.05 -17.72 -2.90
CA ASN A 191 -8.31 -18.37 -3.97
C ASN A 191 -9.22 -18.82 -5.12
N GLN A 192 -10.48 -19.19 -4.84
CA GLN A 192 -11.46 -19.55 -5.87
C GLN A 192 -11.97 -18.34 -6.68
N MET A 193 -11.75 -17.11 -6.18
CA MET A 193 -12.14 -15.88 -6.87
C MET A 193 -11.06 -15.37 -7.84
N ILE A 194 -9.90 -16.03 -7.89
CA ILE A 194 -8.81 -15.73 -8.82
C ILE A 194 -8.69 -16.86 -9.85
N ASP A 195 -8.84 -16.49 -11.11
CA ASP A 195 -8.52 -17.36 -12.25
C ASP A 195 -7.09 -17.04 -12.69
N SER A 196 -6.20 -18.01 -12.50
CA SER A 196 -4.79 -17.89 -12.88
C SER A 196 -4.26 -19.19 -13.49
N VAL A 197 -3.33 -19.05 -14.44
CA VAL A 197 -2.56 -20.14 -15.04
C VAL A 197 -1.10 -20.05 -14.57
N GLY A 198 -0.47 -21.21 -14.42
CA GLY A 198 0.85 -21.33 -13.82
C GLY A 198 0.76 -21.51 -12.30
N PRO A 199 1.90 -21.52 -11.60
CA PRO A 199 3.22 -21.14 -12.09
C PRO A 199 3.86 -22.22 -12.98
N ASP A 200 4.41 -21.82 -14.13
CA ASP A 200 5.21 -22.68 -15.02
C ASP A 200 6.34 -21.90 -15.73
N ILE A 201 6.94 -22.46 -16.79
CA ILE A 201 8.02 -21.80 -17.55
C ILE A 201 7.57 -20.52 -18.27
N ASN A 202 6.28 -20.36 -18.52
CA ASN A 202 5.67 -19.14 -19.07
C ASN A 202 5.37 -18.11 -17.98
N GLY A 203 5.55 -18.48 -16.71
CA GLY A 203 5.34 -17.62 -15.55
C GLY A 203 3.97 -17.79 -14.90
N LEU A 204 3.51 -16.72 -14.24
CA LEU A 204 2.20 -16.65 -13.59
C LEU A 204 1.29 -15.69 -14.38
N VAL A 205 0.16 -16.17 -14.85
CA VAL A 205 -0.81 -15.34 -15.59
C VAL A 205 -2.10 -15.24 -14.79
N VAL A 206 -2.56 -14.02 -14.54
CA VAL A 206 -3.87 -13.75 -13.93
C VAL A 206 -4.86 -13.40 -15.03
N ASN A 207 -5.85 -14.27 -15.22
CA ASN A 207 -6.93 -14.08 -16.18
C ASN A 207 -8.03 -13.20 -15.60
N LYS A 208 -8.43 -13.49 -14.35
CA LYS A 208 -9.46 -12.76 -13.60
C LYS A 208 -9.13 -12.73 -12.11
N SER A 209 -9.52 -11.66 -11.45
CA SER A 209 -9.39 -11.47 -10.01
C SER A 209 -10.52 -10.58 -9.51
N ILE A 210 -10.84 -10.69 -8.23
CA ILE A 210 -11.76 -9.79 -7.53
C ILE A 210 -11.11 -8.46 -7.12
N GLY A 211 -9.78 -8.34 -7.23
CA GLY A 211 -9.04 -7.08 -7.06
C GLY A 211 -9.13 -6.45 -5.67
N THR A 212 -9.52 -7.22 -4.67
CA THR A 212 -9.78 -6.71 -3.32
C THR A 212 -9.31 -7.68 -2.24
N TYR A 213 -9.60 -7.37 -0.97
CA TYR A 213 -9.11 -8.08 0.21
C TYR A 213 -7.58 -8.12 0.23
N LEU A 214 -6.97 -6.96 0.51
CA LEU A 214 -5.52 -6.71 0.34
C LEU A 214 -4.64 -7.79 0.97
N VAL A 215 -4.97 -8.22 2.20
CA VAL A 215 -4.22 -9.26 2.90
C VAL A 215 -4.32 -10.59 2.17
N ASN A 216 -5.55 -11.02 1.82
CA ASN A 216 -5.77 -12.27 1.09
C ASN A 216 -5.09 -12.28 -0.28
N ASN A 217 -5.11 -11.15 -0.98
CA ASN A 217 -4.43 -10.96 -2.26
C ASN A 217 -2.93 -11.21 -2.15
N LYS A 218 -2.28 -10.58 -1.17
CA LYS A 218 -0.82 -10.70 -0.99
C LYS A 218 -0.41 -12.07 -0.46
N VAL A 219 -1.24 -12.71 0.36
CA VAL A 219 -1.06 -14.12 0.74
C VAL A 219 -1.11 -15.03 -0.48
N TRP A 220 -2.13 -14.89 -1.32
CA TRP A 220 -2.24 -15.65 -2.58
C TRP A 220 -1.00 -15.42 -3.44
N PHE A 221 -0.63 -14.16 -3.69
CA PHE A 221 0.46 -13.81 -4.57
C PHE A 221 1.80 -14.37 -4.10
N LEU A 222 2.17 -14.17 -2.83
CA LEU A 222 3.43 -14.69 -2.29
C LEU A 222 3.48 -16.22 -2.34
N ASN A 223 2.37 -16.90 -2.04
CA ASN A 223 2.31 -18.36 -2.14
C ASN A 223 2.45 -18.85 -3.59
N MET A 224 1.95 -18.10 -4.58
CA MET A 224 2.21 -18.38 -5.98
C MET A 224 3.68 -18.16 -6.35
N GLN A 225 4.36 -17.17 -5.77
CA GLN A 225 5.80 -17.00 -5.96
C GLN A 225 6.63 -18.13 -5.32
N LEU A 226 6.22 -18.66 -4.15
CA LEU A 226 6.84 -19.84 -3.55
C LEU A 226 6.67 -21.09 -4.42
N LYS A 227 5.50 -21.25 -5.06
CA LYS A 227 5.26 -22.33 -6.04
C LYS A 227 6.10 -22.15 -7.32
N ASN A 228 6.26 -20.93 -7.81
CA ASN A 228 7.17 -20.57 -8.92
C ASN A 228 8.61 -20.97 -8.59
N LEU A 229 9.06 -20.66 -7.36
CA LEU A 229 10.38 -21.03 -6.88
C LEU A 229 10.57 -22.56 -6.86
N ALA A 230 9.57 -23.30 -6.33
CA ALA A 230 9.58 -24.77 -6.34
C ALA A 230 9.66 -25.33 -7.76
N TYR A 231 8.86 -24.81 -8.68
CA TYR A 231 8.90 -25.21 -10.10
C TYR A 231 10.28 -24.98 -10.72
N GLY A 232 10.89 -23.82 -10.48
CA GLY A 232 12.23 -23.48 -10.98
C GLY A 232 13.34 -24.40 -10.47
N MET A 233 13.16 -25.01 -9.30
CA MET A 233 14.09 -26.02 -8.77
C MET A 233 13.93 -27.40 -9.42
N THR A 234 12.75 -27.75 -9.92
CA THR A 234 12.43 -29.12 -10.38
C THR A 234 12.31 -29.27 -11.90
N ALA A 235 11.92 -28.21 -12.63
CA ALA A 235 11.49 -28.31 -14.02
C ALA A 235 12.63 -28.48 -15.04
N MET A 236 13.88 -28.22 -14.64
CA MET A 236 15.04 -28.14 -15.55
C MET A 236 15.86 -29.43 -15.68
N ALA A 237 15.24 -30.60 -15.47
CA ALA A 237 15.86 -31.92 -15.69
C ALA A 237 17.29 -32.09 -15.12
N GLY A 238 17.59 -31.42 -13.99
CA GLY A 238 18.88 -31.49 -13.29
C GLY A 238 19.81 -30.28 -13.47
N GLU A 239 19.51 -29.33 -14.37
CA GLU A 239 20.26 -28.07 -14.46
C GLU A 239 19.66 -27.02 -13.51
N SER A 240 20.39 -26.62 -12.47
CA SER A 240 19.96 -25.56 -11.56
C SER A 240 19.90 -24.20 -12.28
N ILE A 241 18.77 -23.49 -12.17
CA ILE A 241 18.67 -22.08 -12.57
C ILE A 241 19.41 -21.14 -11.59
N PHE A 242 19.75 -21.64 -10.40
CA PHE A 242 20.38 -20.88 -9.33
C PHE A 242 21.90 -21.02 -9.35
N VAL A 243 22.59 -19.98 -8.87
CA VAL A 243 24.03 -19.96 -8.63
C VAL A 243 24.44 -21.07 -7.65
N ASN A 244 23.62 -21.32 -6.63
CA ASN A 244 23.81 -22.44 -5.71
C ASN A 244 23.01 -23.66 -6.22
N PRO A 245 23.65 -24.69 -6.79
CA PRO A 245 22.96 -25.88 -7.29
C PRO A 245 22.50 -26.84 -6.20
N ALA A 246 22.90 -26.63 -4.93
CA ALA A 246 22.54 -27.48 -3.80
C ALA A 246 21.19 -27.11 -3.18
N LEU A 247 20.49 -26.10 -3.70
CA LEU A 247 19.16 -25.72 -3.22
C LEU A 247 18.13 -26.81 -3.50
N THR A 248 17.27 -27.06 -2.52
CA THR A 248 16.25 -28.10 -2.56
C THR A 248 14.88 -27.54 -2.19
N LEU A 249 13.81 -28.34 -2.38
CA LEU A 249 12.47 -27.91 -1.98
C LEU A 249 12.34 -27.64 -0.47
N GLN A 250 13.18 -28.27 0.36
CA GLN A 250 13.24 -28.04 1.81
C GLN A 250 13.79 -26.66 2.16
N ASP A 251 14.45 -25.98 1.22
CA ASP A 251 14.95 -24.62 1.41
C ASP A 251 13.86 -23.54 1.32
N ILE A 252 12.69 -23.91 0.78
CA ILE A 252 11.52 -23.06 0.65
C ILE A 252 10.74 -23.08 1.96
N ILE A 253 10.31 -21.91 2.42
CA ILE A 253 9.52 -21.79 3.65
C ILE A 253 8.12 -22.40 3.47
N ALA A 254 7.45 -22.67 4.59
CA ALA A 254 6.05 -23.04 4.59
C ALA A 254 5.17 -21.94 3.95
N PRO A 255 3.99 -22.28 3.40
CA PRO A 255 3.05 -21.31 2.86
C PRO A 255 2.73 -20.22 3.88
N ILE A 256 2.66 -18.98 3.38
CA ILE A 256 2.29 -17.80 4.16
C ILE A 256 0.78 -17.81 4.34
N THR A 257 0.32 -17.38 5.51
CA THR A 257 -1.09 -17.29 5.88
C THR A 257 -1.49 -15.84 6.15
N VAL A 258 -2.80 -15.58 6.29
CA VAL A 258 -3.29 -14.25 6.62
C VAL A 258 -2.76 -13.75 7.97
N ASP A 259 -2.49 -14.65 8.91
CA ASP A 259 -1.99 -14.31 10.26
C ASP A 259 -0.52 -13.90 10.27
N ASP A 260 0.22 -14.18 9.18
CA ASP A 260 1.62 -13.77 9.03
C ASP A 260 1.77 -12.30 8.61
N LEU A 261 0.68 -11.61 8.27
CA LEU A 261 0.67 -10.23 7.79
C LEU A 261 -0.10 -9.32 8.75
N TYR A 262 0.29 -8.04 8.81
CA TYR A 262 -0.46 -7.03 9.54
C TYR A 262 -1.83 -6.80 8.87
N HIS A 263 -2.87 -6.59 9.65
CA HIS A 263 -4.22 -6.32 9.13
C HIS A 263 -4.53 -4.83 9.24
N PRO A 264 -4.55 -4.08 8.12
CA PRO A 264 -4.77 -2.64 8.16
C PRO A 264 -6.17 -2.28 8.68
N ASN A 265 -6.30 -1.20 9.45
CA ASN A 265 -7.61 -0.62 9.79
C ASN A 265 -7.83 0.71 9.06
N PHE A 266 -8.00 0.61 7.73
CA PHE A 266 -8.15 1.76 6.85
C PHE A 266 -9.36 2.62 7.18
N VAL A 267 -10.50 2.02 7.54
CA VAL A 267 -11.73 2.76 7.86
C VAL A 267 -11.56 3.60 9.13
N SER A 268 -10.96 3.03 10.18
CA SER A 268 -10.66 3.79 11.41
C SER A 268 -9.66 4.90 11.15
N ALA A 269 -8.58 4.61 10.40
CA ALA A 269 -7.59 5.60 10.02
C ALA A 269 -8.23 6.75 9.21
N LEU A 270 -9.05 6.43 8.21
CA LEU A 270 -9.78 7.41 7.40
C LEU A 270 -10.73 8.27 8.23
N ASN A 271 -11.51 7.67 9.13
CA ASN A 271 -12.43 8.41 10.00
C ASN A 271 -11.66 9.33 10.96
N THR A 272 -10.53 8.89 11.48
CA THR A 272 -9.64 9.68 12.34
C THR A 272 -9.08 10.88 11.57
N THR A 273 -8.57 10.66 10.36
CA THR A 273 -8.08 11.74 9.49
C THR A 273 -9.19 12.73 9.13
N ARG A 274 -10.40 12.24 8.82
CA ARG A 274 -11.57 13.09 8.55
C ARG A 274 -11.92 13.96 9.75
N ALA A 275 -11.94 13.40 10.96
CA ALA A 275 -12.20 14.15 12.18
C ALA A 275 -11.13 15.23 12.42
N GLY A 276 -9.85 14.88 12.28
CA GLY A 276 -8.74 15.83 12.35
C GLY A 276 -8.87 16.96 11.33
N THR A 277 -9.21 16.62 10.08
CA THR A 277 -9.43 17.59 9.00
C THR A 277 -10.55 18.56 9.34
N VAL A 278 -11.68 18.06 9.89
CA VAL A 278 -12.77 18.94 10.36
C VAL A 278 -12.29 19.89 11.45
N PHE A 279 -11.53 19.42 12.44
CA PHE A 279 -10.99 20.28 13.49
C PHE A 279 -10.07 21.38 12.93
N ILE A 280 -9.20 21.05 11.96
CA ILE A 280 -8.34 22.02 11.29
C ILE A 280 -9.18 23.04 10.51
N LEU A 281 -10.17 22.58 9.74
CA LEU A 281 -11.03 23.45 8.94
C LEU A 281 -11.93 24.35 9.81
N MET A 282 -12.34 23.90 10.99
CA MET A 282 -13.12 24.69 11.94
C MET A 282 -12.29 25.76 12.66
N TRP A 283 -10.97 25.58 12.76
CA TRP A 283 -10.10 26.44 13.54
C TRP A 283 -10.14 27.93 13.10
N PRO A 284 -10.11 28.29 11.80
CA PRO A 284 -10.28 29.69 11.36
C PRO A 284 -11.63 30.29 11.78
N PHE A 285 -12.73 29.53 11.73
CA PHE A 285 -14.05 30.02 12.14
C PHE A 285 -14.14 30.26 13.65
N LEU A 286 -13.50 29.39 14.43
CA LEU A 286 -13.36 29.57 15.88
C LEU A 286 -12.53 30.81 16.19
N LEU A 287 -11.44 31.07 15.45
CA LEU A 287 -10.68 32.30 15.60
C LEU A 287 -11.51 33.55 15.30
N ILE A 288 -12.35 33.54 14.27
CA ILE A 288 -13.23 34.67 13.94
C ILE A 288 -14.29 34.88 15.02
N SER A 289 -14.82 33.80 15.60
CA SER A 289 -15.88 33.86 16.60
C SER A 289 -15.37 34.21 18.00
N ILE A 290 -14.19 33.69 18.39
CA ILE A 290 -13.59 33.85 19.72
C ILE A 290 -12.60 35.02 19.77
N GLY A 291 -11.91 35.31 18.67
CA GLY A 291 -10.90 36.37 18.58
C GLY A 291 -11.39 37.75 19.01
N PRO A 292 -12.57 38.22 18.57
CA PRO A 292 -13.13 39.49 19.02
C PRO A 292 -13.40 39.53 20.53
N LEU A 293 -13.86 38.41 21.12
CA LEU A 293 -14.06 38.29 22.57
C LEU A 293 -12.75 38.40 23.33
N ILE A 294 -11.69 37.75 22.84
CA ILE A 294 -10.33 37.85 23.39
C ILE A 294 -9.85 39.31 23.34
N ILE A 295 -10.01 40.00 22.21
CA ILE A 295 -9.62 41.41 22.04
C ILE A 295 -10.38 42.32 23.00
N ILE A 296 -11.70 42.12 23.18
CA ILE A 296 -12.52 42.90 24.12
C ILE A 296 -12.06 42.68 25.57
N ILE A 297 -11.70 41.45 25.95
CA ILE A 297 -11.19 41.14 27.30
C ILE A 297 -9.83 41.81 27.54
N ILE A 298 -8.96 41.83 26.53
CA ILE A 298 -7.61 42.44 26.59
C ILE A 298 -7.67 43.96 26.55
N ARG A 299 -8.59 44.57 25.77
CA ARG A 299 -8.74 46.03 25.70
C ARG A 299 -9.11 46.56 27.08
N LYS A 300 -8.13 47.21 27.71
CA LYS A 300 -8.30 47.99 28.93
C LYS A 300 -9.45 48.98 28.72
N LYS A 301 -10.40 49.03 29.66
CA LYS A 301 -11.11 50.29 29.93
C LYS A 301 -10.00 51.25 30.37
N ASN A 302 -9.58 52.15 29.48
CA ASN A 302 -9.06 53.43 29.94
C ASN A 302 -10.18 54.14 30.69
#